data_AF-A0A9C9MK90-F1
#
_entry.id   AF-A0A9C9MK90-F1
#
_cell.length_a   1.000
_cell.length_b   1.000
_cell.length_c   1.000
_cell.angle_alpha   90.00
_cell.angle_beta   90.00
_cell.angle_gamma   90.00
#
_symmetry.space_group_name_H-M   'P 1'
#
loop_
_entity.id
_entity.type
_entity.pdbx_description
1 polymer ?
#
loop_
_entity_poly.entity_id
_entity_poly.type
_entity_poly.pdbx_seq_one_letter_code
_entity_poly.pdbx_strand_id
1 'polypeptide(L)'
;MNWIGNLNGFHKMPNVPVIIGPTAIGKTRLSLLLAEKTSSEIISADSRQIYKYMDIGTAKVDKDSQKKVPHHMIDICNPEEYFSAGIYSKLARKIIDHILNESKTPIVVGGSGFYISALIDGIFDMQIHDPDIRKQLMHRFESEGLDS
;
A
#
# COMPACT_ATOMS: atom_id res chain seq x y z
N MET A 1 -11.92 -16.16 -4.87
CA MET A 1 -12.88 -16.84 -3.96
C MET A 1 -14.07 -15.93 -3.77
N ASN A 2 -15.26 -16.46 -4.00
CA ASN A 2 -16.52 -15.74 -4.19
C ASN A 2 -16.97 -14.94 -2.96
N TRP A 3 -17.13 -13.63 -3.12
CA TRP A 3 -17.73 -12.71 -2.13
C TRP A 3 -19.24 -12.52 -2.33
N ILE A 4 -19.93 -13.50 -2.95
CA ILE A 4 -21.38 -13.45 -3.15
C ILE A 4 -21.95 -14.77 -2.65
N GLY A 5 -22.36 -14.80 -1.39
CA GLY A 5 -22.82 -16.02 -0.73
C GLY A 5 -23.40 -15.80 0.66
N ASN A 6 -24.29 -14.82 0.85
CA ASN A 6 -25.45 -14.89 1.75
C ASN A 6 -26.22 -13.56 1.72
N LEU A 7 -27.47 -13.57 1.24
CA LEU A 7 -28.38 -12.41 1.23
C LEU A 7 -29.32 -12.38 2.44
N ASN A 8 -28.97 -13.05 3.53
CA ASN A 8 -29.74 -13.05 4.77
C ASN A 8 -28.93 -12.44 5.91
N GLY A 9 -29.01 -11.11 6.02
CA GLY A 9 -28.40 -10.31 7.06
C GLY A 9 -27.54 -9.20 6.46
N PHE A 10 -27.96 -7.95 6.59
CA PHE A 10 -27.09 -6.80 6.33
C PHE A 10 -25.98 -6.78 7.39
N HIS A 11 -24.97 -7.64 7.23
CA HIS A 11 -23.69 -7.46 7.92
C HIS A 11 -23.13 -6.13 7.43
N LYS A 12 -23.04 -5.15 8.33
CA LYS A 12 -22.39 -3.88 8.05
C LYS A 12 -20.96 -4.20 7.63
N MET A 13 -20.65 -3.98 6.36
CA MET A 13 -19.30 -4.17 5.87
C MET A 13 -18.37 -3.24 6.67
N PRO A 14 -17.21 -3.73 7.13
CA PRO A 14 -16.26 -2.88 7.83
C PRO A 14 -15.77 -1.78 6.89
N ASN A 15 -15.88 -0.53 7.34
CA ASN A 15 -15.41 0.63 6.59
C ASN A 15 -13.91 0.84 6.85
N VAL A 16 -13.14 1.03 5.77
CA VAL A 16 -11.71 1.34 5.85
C VAL A 16 -11.51 2.78 5.35
N PRO A 17 -11.30 3.77 6.25
CA PRO A 17 -11.01 5.14 5.85
C PRO A 17 -9.71 5.24 5.06
N VAL A 18 -9.71 6.06 4.01
CA VAL A 18 -8.52 6.36 3.20
C VAL A 18 -8.24 7.85 3.24
N ILE A 19 -7.04 8.24 3.71
CA ILE A 19 -6.56 9.62 3.72
C ILE A 19 -5.57 9.80 2.57
N ILE A 20 -6.03 10.47 1.51
CA ILE A 20 -5.26 10.70 0.28
C ILE A 20 -4.94 12.17 0.08
N GLY A 21 -3.89 12.45 -0.67
CA GLY A 21 -3.54 13.79 -1.13
C GLY A 21 -2.06 13.98 -1.41
N PRO A 22 -1.65 15.12 -2.00
CA PRO A 22 -0.27 15.37 -2.39
C PRO A 22 0.72 15.37 -1.20
N THR A 23 2.00 15.24 -1.49
CA THR A 23 3.07 15.33 -0.48
C THR A 23 3.03 16.68 0.24
N ALA A 24 3.46 16.71 1.50
CA ALA A 24 3.58 17.93 2.32
C ALA A 24 2.28 18.64 2.75
N ILE A 25 1.08 18.09 2.50
CA ILE A 25 -0.19 18.68 3.01
C ILE A 25 -0.54 18.31 4.46
N GLY A 26 0.34 17.59 5.17
CA GLY A 26 0.11 17.22 6.57
C GLY A 26 -0.72 15.95 6.81
N LYS A 27 -0.85 15.05 5.83
CA LYS A 27 -1.59 13.78 5.96
C LYS A 27 -1.17 12.95 7.19
N THR A 28 0.14 12.81 7.42
CA THR A 28 0.70 12.07 8.55
C THR A 28 0.27 12.65 9.89
N ARG A 29 0.26 13.99 10.01
CA ARG A 29 -0.20 14.65 11.24
C ARG A 29 -1.68 14.38 11.48
N LEU A 30 -2.51 14.48 10.44
CA LEU A 30 -3.94 14.19 10.54
C LEU A 30 -4.21 12.73 10.92
N SER A 31 -3.50 11.78 10.30
CA SER A 31 -3.69 10.36 10.57
C SER A 31 -3.33 9.98 12.00
N LEU A 32 -2.24 10.52 12.55
CA LEU A 32 -1.84 10.30 13.94
C LEU A 32 -2.91 10.81 14.92
N LEU A 33 -3.39 12.05 14.73
CA LEU A 33 -4.43 12.63 15.56
C LEU A 33 -5.74 11.83 15.53
N LEU A 34 -6.08 11.28 14.36
CA LEU A 34 -7.26 10.44 14.21
C LEU A 34 -7.07 9.09 14.90
N ALA A 35 -5.90 8.47 14.71
CA ALA A 35 -5.62 7.14 15.24
C ALA A 35 -5.56 7.09 16.76
N GLU A 36 -4.95 8.10 17.40
CA GLU A 36 -4.91 8.24 18.86
C GLU A 36 -6.32 8.32 19.48
N LYS A 37 -7.30 8.87 18.76
CA LYS A 37 -8.69 9.03 19.24
C LYS A 37 -9.61 7.85 18.96
N THR A 38 -9.22 6.96 18.06
CA THR A 38 -10.11 5.93 17.49
C THR A 38 -9.59 4.51 17.65
N SER A 39 -8.50 4.33 18.40
CA SER A 39 -7.81 3.04 18.53
C SER A 39 -7.52 2.41 17.15
N SER A 40 -7.08 3.26 16.22
CA SER A 40 -6.81 2.85 14.84
C SER A 40 -5.35 2.48 14.64
N GLU A 41 -5.12 1.66 13.62
CA GLU A 41 -3.79 1.35 13.11
C GLU A 41 -3.64 1.90 11.69
N ILE A 42 -2.45 2.41 11.36
CA ILE A 42 -2.18 3.10 10.10
C ILE A 42 -1.53 2.12 9.12
N ILE A 43 -2.04 2.08 7.89
CA ILE A 43 -1.47 1.33 6.78
C ILE A 43 -0.92 2.34 5.78
N SER A 44 0.40 2.40 5.62
CA SER A 44 1.03 3.30 4.65
C SER A 44 0.68 2.90 3.21
N ALA A 45 0.29 3.86 2.40
CA ALA A 45 0.09 3.76 0.95
C ALA A 45 1.08 4.67 0.21
N ASP A 46 2.36 4.55 0.56
CA ASP A 46 3.47 5.26 -0.05
C ASP A 46 4.50 4.28 -0.61
N SER A 47 4.77 4.35 -1.91
CA SER A 47 5.66 3.42 -2.61
C SER A 47 7.13 3.57 -2.24
N ARG A 48 7.51 4.61 -1.48
CA ARG A 48 8.90 4.87 -1.06
C ARG A 48 9.13 4.50 0.40
N GLN A 49 8.12 4.63 1.27
CA GLN A 49 8.27 4.33 2.70
C GLN A 49 8.33 2.83 3.01
N ILE A 50 7.96 1.96 2.06
CA ILE A 50 8.10 0.50 2.18
C ILE A 50 9.57 0.06 2.29
N TYR A 51 10.53 0.87 1.82
CA TYR A 51 11.94 0.50 1.73
C TYR A 51 12.71 0.81 3.00
N LYS A 52 13.43 -0.20 3.50
CA LYS A 52 14.36 -0.08 4.61
C LYS A 52 15.48 0.90 4.31
N TYR A 53 15.97 1.57 5.35
CA TYR A 53 17.11 2.51 5.32
C TYR A 53 16.89 3.81 4.52
N MET A 54 15.79 3.94 3.79
CA MET A 54 15.46 5.13 3.00
C MET A 54 14.60 6.12 3.82
N ASP A 55 15.11 6.63 4.93
CA ASP A 55 14.27 7.39 5.89
C ASP A 55 14.10 8.87 5.50
N ILE A 56 15.21 9.57 5.28
CA ILE A 56 15.23 11.04 5.10
C ILE A 56 14.56 11.44 3.78
N GLY A 57 15.00 10.86 2.66
CA GLY A 57 14.52 11.22 1.33
C GLY A 57 13.05 10.83 1.05
N THR A 58 12.45 10.01 1.92
CA THR A 58 11.05 9.55 1.76
C THR A 58 10.10 10.19 2.77
N ALA A 59 10.61 11.11 3.59
CA ALA A 59 9.87 11.71 4.71
C ALA A 59 9.15 10.63 5.54
N LYS A 60 9.86 9.53 5.84
CA LYS A 60 9.31 8.39 6.59
C LYS A 60 8.84 8.85 7.95
N VAL A 61 7.71 8.30 8.39
CA VAL A 61 7.16 8.63 9.71
C VAL A 61 8.18 8.26 10.79
N ASP A 62 8.41 9.18 11.73
CA ASP A 62 9.46 9.01 12.73
C ASP A 62 9.13 7.89 13.73
N LYS A 63 10.17 7.32 14.34
CA LYS A 63 10.01 6.16 15.24
C LYS A 63 9.16 6.47 16.48
N ASP A 64 9.13 7.72 16.94
CA ASP A 64 8.34 8.06 18.13
C ASP A 64 6.85 8.13 17.80
N SER A 65 6.50 8.60 16.60
CA SER A 65 5.14 8.48 16.06
C SER A 65 4.73 7.01 15.85
N GLN A 66 5.64 6.15 15.36
CA GLN A 66 5.36 4.71 15.18
C GLN A 66 5.17 3.97 16.52
N LYS A 67 5.81 4.42 17.60
CA LYS A 67 5.60 3.83 18.95
C LYS A 67 4.23 4.20 19.53
N LYS A 68 3.68 5.37 19.16
CA LYS A 68 2.38 5.84 19.65
C LYS A 68 1.21 5.17 18.93
N VAL A 69 1.35 5.00 17.63
CA VAL A 69 0.32 4.41 16.76
C VAL A 69 1.00 3.35 15.90
N PRO A 70 0.50 2.09 15.88
CA PRO A 70 1.04 1.07 14.98
C PRO A 70 0.97 1.52 13.51
N HIS A 71 2.10 1.46 12.83
CA HIS A 71 2.21 1.71 11.39
C HIS A 71 2.62 0.45 10.67
N HIS A 72 1.88 0.13 9.62
CA HIS A 72 2.11 -1.00 8.73
C HIS A 72 2.59 -0.53 7.37
N MET A 73 3.18 -1.45 6.59
CA MET A 73 3.71 -1.18 5.25
C MET A 73 4.83 -0.13 5.24
N ILE A 74 5.64 -0.09 6.30
CA ILE A 74 6.87 0.71 6.42
C ILE A 74 8.02 -0.25 6.71
N ASP A 75 9.18 -0.06 6.08
CA ASP A 75 10.37 -0.89 6.29
C ASP A 75 10.16 -2.40 6.03
N ILE A 76 9.28 -2.74 5.09
CA ILE A 76 8.92 -4.13 4.76
C ILE A 76 9.74 -4.74 3.61
N CYS A 77 10.52 -3.92 2.89
CA CYS A 77 11.22 -4.29 1.67
C CYS A 77 12.67 -3.78 1.71
N ASN A 78 13.64 -4.57 1.28
CA ASN A 78 15.00 -4.08 1.03
C ASN A 78 15.03 -3.23 -0.27
N PRO A 79 15.91 -2.22 -0.40
CA PRO A 79 15.96 -1.37 -1.60
C PRO A 79 16.19 -2.10 -2.93
N GLU A 80 16.86 -3.25 -2.89
CA GLU A 80 17.18 -4.08 -4.06
C GLU A 80 16.01 -4.97 -4.49
N GLU A 81 15.03 -5.14 -3.61
CA GLU A 81 13.90 -6.04 -3.84
C GLU A 81 12.83 -5.35 -4.70
N TYR A 82 12.30 -6.11 -5.65
CA TYR A 82 11.17 -5.67 -6.46
C TYR A 82 9.89 -5.64 -5.61
N PHE A 83 9.16 -4.52 -5.68
CA PHE A 83 7.88 -4.36 -5.02
C PHE A 83 6.86 -3.72 -5.96
N SER A 84 5.69 -4.34 -6.10
CA SER A 84 4.63 -3.92 -7.02
C SER A 84 3.35 -3.55 -6.29
N ALA A 85 2.46 -2.84 -6.98
CA ALA A 85 1.12 -2.54 -6.47
C ALA A 85 0.28 -3.83 -6.20
N GLY A 86 0.55 -4.91 -6.93
CA GLY A 86 -0.07 -6.21 -6.68
C GLY A 86 0.42 -6.86 -5.39
N ILE A 87 1.72 -6.80 -5.11
CA ILE A 87 2.29 -7.24 -3.82
C ILE A 87 1.73 -6.37 -2.69
N TYR A 88 1.71 -5.04 -2.88
CA TYR A 88 1.12 -4.10 -1.94
C TYR A 88 -0.32 -4.47 -1.58
N SER A 89 -1.18 -4.60 -2.59
CA SER A 89 -2.61 -4.89 -2.41
C SER A 89 -2.83 -6.20 -1.65
N LYS A 90 -2.09 -7.27 -1.99
CA LYS A 90 -2.17 -8.56 -1.29
C LYS A 90 -1.76 -8.47 0.19
N LEU A 91 -0.68 -7.75 0.50
CA LEU A 91 -0.20 -7.59 1.88
C LEU A 91 -1.11 -6.65 2.70
N ALA A 92 -1.48 -5.51 2.13
CA ALA A 92 -2.35 -4.53 2.79
C ALA A 92 -3.73 -5.12 3.12
N ARG A 93 -4.32 -5.94 2.24
CA ARG A 93 -5.59 -6.63 2.53
C ARG A 93 -5.48 -7.58 3.72
N LYS A 94 -4.40 -8.37 3.80
CA LYS A 94 -4.16 -9.26 4.95
C LYS A 94 -4.03 -8.49 6.27
N ILE A 95 -3.37 -7.33 6.23
CA ILE A 95 -3.20 -6.46 7.40
C ILE A 95 -4.55 -5.84 7.80
N ILE A 96 -5.33 -5.36 6.84
CA ILE A 96 -6.69 -4.85 7.07
C ILE A 96 -7.55 -5.92 7.74
N ASP A 97 -7.58 -7.14 7.20
CA ASP A 97 -8.36 -8.24 7.75
C ASP A 97 -7.92 -8.57 9.19
N HIS A 98 -6.61 -8.56 9.47
CA HIS A 98 -6.09 -8.76 10.82
C HIS A 98 -6.55 -7.67 11.80
N ILE A 99 -6.40 -6.39 11.44
CA ILE A 99 -6.82 -5.26 12.29
C ILE A 99 -8.32 -5.32 12.57
N LEU A 100 -9.13 -5.63 11.55
CA LEU A 100 -10.59 -5.75 11.69
C LEU A 100 -10.98 -6.91 12.60
N ASN A 101 -10.28 -8.05 12.50
CA ASN A 101 -10.50 -9.21 13.38
C ASN A 101 -10.14 -8.92 14.85
N GLU A 102 -9.21 -7.98 15.09
CA GLU A 102 -8.91 -7.48 16.42
C GLU A 102 -9.90 -6.39 16.91
N SER A 103 -10.99 -6.15 16.19
CA SER A 103 -11.97 -5.09 16.49
C SER A 103 -11.38 -3.68 16.54
N LYS A 104 -10.28 -3.45 15.81
CA LYS A 104 -9.65 -2.14 15.62
C LYS A 104 -10.03 -1.55 14.27
N THR A 105 -9.74 -0.26 14.09
CA THR A 105 -10.03 0.43 12.82
C THR A 105 -8.76 0.58 11.98
N PRO A 106 -8.66 -0.03 10.79
CA PRO A 106 -7.56 0.24 9.86
C PRO A 106 -7.77 1.57 9.15
N ILE A 107 -6.74 2.41 9.06
CA ILE A 107 -6.74 3.65 8.29
C ILE A 107 -5.63 3.58 7.25
N VAL A 108 -5.99 3.69 5.96
CA VAL A 108 -5.01 3.74 4.87
C VAL A 108 -4.59 5.19 4.65
N VAL A 109 -3.30 5.47 4.62
CA VAL A 109 -2.76 6.84 4.51
C VAL A 109 -1.65 6.89 3.49
N GLY A 110 -1.75 7.76 2.48
CA GLY A 110 -0.66 7.88 1.52
C GLY A 110 -0.96 8.75 0.30
N GLY A 111 -0.02 8.73 -0.64
CA GLY A 111 -0.08 9.49 -1.88
C GLY A 111 0.09 8.65 -3.15
N SER A 112 0.33 7.35 -3.02
CA SER A 112 0.53 6.47 -4.18
C SER A 112 -0.83 6.03 -4.74
N GLY A 113 -1.38 6.82 -5.66
CA GLY A 113 -2.70 6.57 -6.26
C GLY A 113 -2.85 5.16 -6.83
N PHE A 114 -1.79 4.60 -7.42
CA PHE A 114 -1.81 3.24 -7.96
C PHE A 114 -1.87 2.15 -6.88
N TYR A 115 -1.24 2.35 -5.72
CA TYR A 115 -1.38 1.44 -4.57
C TYR A 115 -2.80 1.46 -4.02
N ILE A 116 -3.39 2.65 -3.92
CA ILE A 116 -4.76 2.85 -3.45
C ILE A 116 -5.75 2.20 -4.42
N SER A 117 -5.63 2.44 -5.73
CA SER A 117 -6.49 1.81 -6.73
C SER A 117 -6.33 0.29 -6.73
N ALA A 118 -5.11 -0.24 -6.69
CA ALA A 118 -4.90 -1.69 -6.57
C ALA A 118 -5.49 -2.29 -5.29
N LEU A 119 -5.52 -1.53 -4.19
CA LEU A 119 -6.13 -1.95 -2.92
C LEU A 119 -7.65 -1.92 -2.98
N ILE A 120 -8.26 -0.93 -3.63
CA ILE A 120 -9.72 -0.77 -3.71
C ILE A 120 -10.29 -1.64 -4.83
N ASP A 121 -9.84 -1.41 -6.06
CA ASP A 121 -10.38 -1.98 -7.30
C ASP A 121 -9.81 -3.37 -7.60
N GLY A 122 -8.68 -3.72 -6.96
CA GLY A 122 -7.89 -4.88 -7.32
C GLY A 122 -6.93 -4.59 -8.48
N ILE A 123 -6.08 -5.55 -8.79
CA ILE A 123 -5.21 -5.50 -9.97
C ILE A 123 -5.28 -6.86 -10.66
N PHE A 124 -5.10 -6.87 -11.97
CA PHE A 124 -5.06 -8.11 -12.75
C PHE A 124 -3.97 -9.04 -12.20
N ASP A 125 -4.32 -10.28 -11.87
CA ASP A 125 -3.37 -11.27 -11.36
C ASP A 125 -2.63 -11.91 -12.54
N MET A 126 -1.69 -11.15 -13.11
CA MET A 126 -0.88 -11.59 -14.23
C MET A 126 0.56 -11.71 -13.75
N GLN A 127 1.02 -12.95 -13.53
CA GLN A 127 2.43 -13.25 -13.24
C GLN A 127 3.25 -13.23 -14.54
N ILE A 128 3.29 -12.09 -15.22
CA ILE A 128 4.17 -11.90 -16.38
C ILE A 128 5.27 -10.94 -15.95
N HIS A 129 6.23 -11.47 -15.20
CA HIS A 129 7.53 -10.84 -15.06
C HIS A 129 8.58 -11.84 -15.53
N ASP A 130 8.81 -11.87 -16.84
CA ASP A 130 9.89 -12.62 -17.46
C ASP A 130 11.08 -11.67 -17.71
N PRO A 131 12.17 -11.77 -16.92
CA PRO A 131 13.34 -10.92 -17.09
C PRO A 131 14.00 -11.09 -18.45
N ASP A 132 13.91 -12.27 -19.06
CA ASP A 132 14.52 -12.57 -20.36
C ASP A 132 13.76 -11.88 -21.48
N ILE A 133 12.42 -11.87 -21.44
CA ILE A 133 11.60 -11.07 -22.36
C ILE A 133 11.96 -9.58 -22.23
N ARG A 134 12.09 -9.06 -21.01
CA ARG A 134 12.50 -7.66 -20.79
C ARG A 134 13.87 -7.38 -21.40
N LYS A 135 14.84 -8.27 -21.19
CA LYS A 135 16.20 -8.13 -21.73
C LYS A 135 16.21 -8.16 -23.26
N GLN A 136 15.45 -9.07 -23.86
CA GLN A 136 15.30 -9.16 -25.32
C GLN A 136 14.69 -7.88 -25.91
N LEU A 137 13.62 -7.37 -25.31
CA LEU A 137 12.97 -6.14 -25.75
C LEU A 137 13.88 -4.91 -25.59
N MET A 138 14.65 -4.83 -24.52
CA MET A 138 15.63 -3.76 -24.33
C MET A 138 16.76 -3.82 -25.37
N HIS A 139 17.31 -5.01 -25.63
CA HIS A 139 18.31 -5.19 -26.69
C HIS A 139 17.75 -4.78 -28.06
N ARG A 140 16.50 -5.17 -28.36
CA ARG A 140 15.84 -4.81 -29.61
C ARG A 140 15.66 -3.29 -29.74
N PHE A 141 15.23 -2.62 -28.68
CA PHE A 141 15.11 -1.17 -28.64
C PHE A 141 16.46 -0.47 -28.88
N GLU A 142 17.54 -0.98 -28.29
CA GLU A 142 18.90 -0.45 -28.49
C GLU A 142 19.40 -0.64 -29.94
N SER A 143 19.05 -1.76 -30.59
CA SER A 143 19.52 -2.06 -31.94
C SER A 143 18.66 -1.44 -33.05
N GLU A 144 17.35 -1.33 -32.84
CA GLU A 144 16.39 -0.96 -33.89
C GLU A 144 15.79 0.45 -33.70
N GLY A 145 15.84 1.01 -32.50
CA GLY A 145 15.18 2.29 -32.18
C GLY A 145 13.65 2.18 -32.10
N LEU A 146 12.96 3.33 -32.11
CA LEU A 146 11.50 3.37 -32.21
C LEU A 146 11.10 3.28 -33.68
N ASP A 147 10.11 2.46 -34.01
CA ASP A 147 9.42 2.54 -35.29
C ASP A 147 8.90 3.98 -35.47
N SER A 148 9.31 4.62 -36.57
CA SER A 148 8.99 6.03 -36.88
C SER A 148 7.66 6.18 -37.62
#